data_AF-A0AAN9YEI1-F1
#
_entry.id   AF-A0AAN9YEI1-F1
#
_cell.length_a   1.000
_cell.length_b   1.000
_cell.length_c   1.000
_cell.angle_alpha   90.00
_cell.angle_beta   90.00
_cell.angle_gamma   90.00
#
_symmetry.space_group_name_H-M   'P 1'
#
loop_
_entity.id
_entity.type
_entity.pdbx_description
1 polymer ?
#
loop_
_entity_poly.entity_id
_entity_poly.type
_entity_poly.pdbx_seq_one_letter_code
_entity_poly.pdbx_strand_id
1 'polypeptide(L)'
;MQIRSVLLACLAASGVSAAQRACGAPSPTAEQLEVAKAFAEEEEAALLSGNATRKAAINVNVYFHILASSNSASGGYLSTSAISQQLAAMNEAYAPYDISFTQAGADWTVNSGWAADGSELTMKRQLRKGTYADLNL
;
A
#
# COMPACT_ATOMS: atom_id res chain seq x y z
N MET A 1 54.59 37.50 11.64
CA MET A 1 54.19 36.89 10.35
C MET A 1 52.90 36.13 10.58
N GLN A 2 51.78 36.65 10.05
CA GLN A 2 50.45 36.05 10.16
C GLN A 2 50.27 35.02 9.04
N ILE A 3 49.86 33.79 9.35
CA ILE A 3 49.39 32.84 8.35
C ILE A 3 47.91 32.61 8.61
N ARG A 4 47.08 33.18 7.73
CA ARG A 4 45.64 32.95 7.65
C ARG A 4 45.41 31.60 6.99
N SER A 5 44.88 30.63 7.73
CA SER A 5 44.38 29.37 7.16
C SER A 5 42.86 29.43 7.12
N VAL A 6 42.30 29.68 5.94
CA VAL A 6 40.86 29.50 5.66
C VAL A 6 40.69 28.08 5.14
N LEU A 7 40.15 27.18 5.96
CA LEU A 7 39.75 25.85 5.51
C LEU A 7 38.38 25.95 4.83
N LEU A 8 38.36 25.59 3.55
CA LEU A 8 37.18 25.49 2.70
C LEU A 8 36.39 24.24 3.12
N ALA A 9 35.18 24.43 3.66
CA ALA A 9 34.28 23.32 3.97
C ALA A 9 33.60 22.84 2.69
N CYS A 10 34.00 21.67 2.18
CA CYS A 10 33.24 20.96 1.15
C CYS A 10 31.98 20.35 1.77
N LEU A 11 30.81 20.92 1.49
CA LEU A 11 29.53 20.23 1.70
C LEU A 11 29.42 19.12 0.64
N ALA A 12 29.72 17.88 1.03
CA ALA A 12 29.30 16.72 0.27
C ALA A 12 27.78 16.57 0.45
N ALA A 13 27.01 16.96 -0.56
CA ALA A 13 25.59 16.62 -0.63
C ALA A 13 25.49 15.10 -0.88
N SER A 14 25.28 14.35 0.20
CA SER A 14 24.92 12.93 0.13
C SER A 14 23.56 12.83 -0.55
N GLY A 15 23.55 12.61 -1.87
CA GLY A 15 22.32 12.29 -2.59
C GLY A 15 21.78 10.97 -2.08
N VAL A 16 20.73 11.01 -1.26
CA VAL A 16 19.92 9.84 -0.95
C VAL A 16 19.29 9.41 -2.26
N SER A 17 19.86 8.39 -2.89
CA SER A 17 19.19 7.69 -3.98
C SER A 17 18.00 6.97 -3.37
N ALA A 18 16.83 7.63 -3.35
CA ALA A 18 15.58 6.95 -3.11
C ALA A 18 15.44 5.93 -4.25
N ALA A 19 15.57 4.64 -3.93
CA ALA A 19 15.25 3.57 -4.86
C ALA A 19 13.87 3.90 -5.47
N GLN A 20 13.85 4.14 -6.78
CA GLN A 20 12.65 4.59 -7.47
C GLN A 20 11.62 3.46 -7.32
N ARG A 21 10.63 3.66 -6.45
CA ARG A 21 9.57 2.69 -6.23
C ARG A 21 8.81 2.56 -7.55
N ALA A 22 8.92 1.41 -8.21
CA ALA A 22 8.09 1.11 -9.36
C ALA A 22 6.68 0.80 -8.84
N CYS A 23 5.71 1.66 -9.16
CA CYS A 23 4.30 1.43 -8.86
C CYS A 23 3.60 1.06 -10.17
N GLY A 24 2.92 -0.09 -10.19
CA GLY A 24 2.09 -0.51 -11.33
C GLY A 24 0.83 0.35 -11.53
N ALA A 25 0.55 1.26 -10.60
CA ALA A 25 -0.49 2.29 -10.73
C ALA A 25 0.17 3.62 -11.16
N PRO A 26 0.08 4.02 -12.44
CA PRO A 26 0.63 5.30 -12.90
C PRO A 26 -0.08 6.47 -12.21
N SER A 27 0.54 7.65 -12.26
CA SER A 27 -0.09 8.86 -11.77
C SER A 27 -1.44 9.10 -12.47
N PRO A 28 -2.47 9.60 -11.74
CA PRO A 28 -3.78 9.84 -12.32
C PRO A 28 -3.73 10.79 -13.53
N THR A 29 -4.62 10.56 -14.50
CA THR A 29 -4.82 11.49 -15.63
C THR A 29 -5.49 12.78 -15.16
N ALA A 30 -5.43 13.84 -15.98
CA ALA A 30 -6.13 15.10 -15.69
C ALA A 30 -7.65 14.88 -15.51
N GLU A 31 -8.26 14.03 -16.34
CA GLU A 31 -9.67 13.65 -16.24
C GLU A 31 -9.98 12.94 -14.92
N GLN A 32 -9.14 11.98 -14.51
CA GLN A 32 -9.33 11.28 -13.23
C GLN A 32 -9.20 12.24 -12.02
N LEU A 33 -8.30 13.23 -12.11
CA LEU A 33 -8.17 14.26 -11.09
C LEU A 33 -9.38 15.20 -11.04
N GLU A 34 -9.96 15.52 -12.19
CA GLU A 34 -11.19 16.33 -12.26
C GLU A 34 -12.37 15.59 -11.62
N VAL A 35 -12.56 14.31 -11.96
CA VAL A 35 -13.58 13.47 -11.33
C VAL A 35 -13.37 13.36 -9.83
N ALA A 36 -12.13 13.15 -9.37
CA ALA A 36 -11.82 13.07 -7.94
C ALA A 36 -12.13 14.39 -7.20
N LYS A 37 -11.87 15.55 -7.83
CA LYS A 37 -12.23 16.86 -7.27
C LYS A 37 -13.74 17.04 -7.19
N ALA A 38 -14.48 16.64 -8.23
CA ALA A 38 -15.94 16.71 -8.22
C ALA A 38 -16.54 15.89 -7.06
N PHE A 39 -16.02 14.69 -6.80
CA PHE A 39 -16.44 13.89 -5.63
C PHE A 39 -16.12 14.59 -4.30
N ALA A 40 -14.94 15.19 -4.17
CA ALA A 40 -14.57 15.93 -2.97
C ALA A 40 -15.48 17.15 -2.72
N GLU A 41 -15.80 17.89 -3.77
CA GLU A 41 -16.71 19.04 -3.71
C GLU A 41 -18.15 18.60 -3.34
N GLU A 42 -18.63 17.49 -3.90
CA GLU A 42 -19.93 16.91 -3.56
C GLU A 42 -19.99 16.45 -2.10
N GLU A 43 -18.94 15.77 -1.61
CA GLU A 43 -18.84 15.37 -0.21
C GLU A 43 -18.79 16.57 0.74
N GLU A 44 -18.06 17.63 0.40
CA GLU A 44 -18.00 18.87 1.17
C GLU A 44 -19.37 19.58 1.20
N ALA A 45 -20.06 19.68 0.06
CA ALA A 45 -21.39 20.27 -0.02
C ALA A 45 -22.42 19.48 0.80
N ALA A 46 -22.34 18.14 0.80
CA ALA A 46 -23.17 17.28 1.64
C ALA A 46 -22.92 17.52 3.13
N LEU A 47 -21.66 17.70 3.53
CA LEU A 47 -21.27 18.04 4.91
C LEU A 47 -21.84 19.39 5.33
N LEU A 48 -21.65 20.44 4.52
CA LEU A 48 -22.14 21.80 4.82
C LEU A 48 -23.66 21.90 4.87
N SER A 49 -24.36 21.13 4.03
CA SER A 49 -25.84 21.10 4.01
C SER A 49 -26.45 20.28 5.15
N GLY A 50 -25.65 19.66 6.02
CA GLY A 50 -26.12 18.79 7.10
C GLY A 50 -26.73 17.46 6.61
N ASN A 51 -26.58 17.16 5.32
CA ASN A 51 -27.04 15.91 4.70
C ASN A 51 -25.99 14.81 4.78
N ALA A 52 -24.81 15.08 5.33
CA ALA A 52 -23.79 14.07 5.61
C ALA A 52 -24.02 13.43 6.98
N THR A 53 -24.22 12.11 6.98
CA THR A 53 -24.01 11.30 8.19
C THR A 53 -22.51 11.14 8.43
N ARG A 54 -22.06 11.21 9.69
CA ARG A 54 -20.70 10.80 10.09
C ARG A 54 -20.43 9.44 9.45
N LYS A 55 -19.43 9.35 8.55
CA LYS A 55 -19.05 8.06 7.99
C LYS A 55 -18.66 7.15 9.16
N ALA A 56 -19.31 5.98 9.24
CA ALA A 56 -18.97 4.99 10.25
C ALA A 56 -17.49 4.60 10.08
N ALA A 57 -16.82 4.29 11.18
CA ALA A 57 -15.47 3.74 11.11
C ALA A 57 -15.45 2.55 10.15
N ILE A 58 -14.52 2.57 9.21
CA ILE A 58 -14.39 1.53 8.19
C ILE A 58 -13.49 0.45 8.76
N ASN A 59 -13.98 -0.79 8.81
CA ASN A 59 -13.15 -1.96 9.07
C ASN A 59 -13.15 -2.86 7.84
N VAL A 60 -11.98 -3.12 7.29
CA VAL A 60 -11.78 -3.96 6.11
C VAL A 60 -11.15 -5.27 6.53
N ASN A 61 -11.79 -6.40 6.23
CA ASN A 61 -11.14 -7.68 6.45
C ASN A 61 -10.09 -7.93 5.35
N VAL A 62 -8.94 -8.47 5.75
CA VAL A 62 -7.82 -8.75 4.84
C VAL A 62 -7.55 -10.25 4.78
N TYR A 63 -7.52 -10.79 3.57
CA TYR A 63 -7.02 -12.12 3.24
C TYR A 63 -5.66 -11.98 2.57
N PHE A 64 -4.61 -12.50 3.19
CA PHE A 64 -3.25 -12.47 2.63
C PHE A 64 -2.96 -13.72 1.78
N HIS A 65 -2.49 -13.54 0.55
CA HIS A 65 -2.14 -14.61 -0.39
C HIS A 65 -0.64 -14.57 -0.69
N ILE A 66 0.15 -15.39 0.00
CA ILE A 66 1.60 -15.38 -0.10
C ILE A 66 1.99 -16.29 -1.25
N LEU A 67 2.40 -15.70 -2.35
CA LEU A 67 2.83 -16.39 -3.57
C LEU A 67 4.34 -16.43 -3.64
N ALA A 68 4.90 -17.63 -3.57
CA ALA A 68 6.33 -17.83 -3.54
C ALA A 68 6.78 -18.78 -4.66
N SER A 69 7.98 -18.60 -5.15
CA SER A 69 8.62 -19.51 -6.11
C SER A 69 9.15 -20.79 -5.45
N SER A 70 9.40 -20.77 -4.14
CA SER A 70 9.80 -21.93 -3.33
C SER A 70 9.46 -21.69 -1.85
N ASN A 71 9.77 -22.66 -0.98
CA ASN A 71 9.59 -22.51 0.48
C ASN A 71 10.71 -21.71 1.17
N SER A 72 11.64 -21.10 0.44
CA SER A 72 12.68 -20.25 1.01
C SER A 72 12.24 -18.78 1.09
N ALA A 73 12.81 -18.05 2.05
CA ALA A 73 12.64 -16.60 2.12
C ALA A 73 13.11 -15.90 0.82
N SER A 74 14.22 -16.37 0.23
CA SER A 74 14.71 -15.87 -1.07
C SER A 74 13.75 -16.15 -2.22
N GLY A 75 12.91 -17.18 -2.09
CA GLY A 75 11.85 -17.50 -3.05
C GLY A 75 10.56 -16.71 -2.85
N GLY A 76 10.52 -15.77 -1.90
CA GLY A 76 9.32 -14.98 -1.58
C GLY A 76 8.42 -15.61 -0.50
N TYR A 77 8.86 -16.69 0.16
CA TYR A 77 8.08 -17.32 1.22
C TYR A 77 8.14 -16.48 2.50
N LEU A 78 7.08 -15.73 2.78
CA LEU A 78 6.99 -14.85 3.93
C LEU A 78 6.52 -15.58 5.20
N SER A 79 7.01 -15.16 6.36
CA SER A 79 6.52 -15.65 7.65
C SER A 79 5.21 -14.97 8.06
N THR A 80 4.47 -15.59 8.97
CA THR A 80 3.32 -14.94 9.62
C THR A 80 3.71 -13.63 10.31
N SER A 81 4.91 -13.54 10.87
CA SER A 81 5.39 -12.29 11.48
C SER A 81 5.56 -11.15 10.49
N ALA A 82 5.92 -11.42 9.24
CA ALA A 82 5.98 -10.41 8.18
C ALA A 82 4.58 -9.91 7.81
N ILE A 83 3.60 -10.82 7.74
CA ILE A 83 2.18 -10.48 7.51
C ILE A 83 1.64 -9.60 8.65
N SER A 84 1.92 -9.95 9.90
CA SER A 84 1.49 -9.16 11.05
C SER A 84 2.11 -7.75 11.05
N GLN A 85 3.37 -7.62 10.65
CA GLN A 85 4.02 -6.31 10.50
C GLN A 85 3.36 -5.48 9.39
N GLN A 86 3.01 -6.10 8.25
CA GLN A 86 2.28 -5.41 7.18
C GLN A 86 0.90 -4.93 7.65
N LEU A 87 0.16 -5.77 8.37
CA LEU A 87 -1.14 -5.39 8.93
C LEU A 87 -1.01 -4.22 9.93
N ALA A 88 0.03 -4.23 10.75
CA ALA A 88 0.30 -3.14 11.69
C ALA A 88 0.61 -1.83 10.95
N ALA A 89 1.47 -1.88 9.93
CA ALA A 89 1.80 -0.71 9.12
C ALA A 89 0.57 -0.12 8.40
N MET A 90 -0.32 -0.97 7.89
CA MET A 90 -1.58 -0.54 7.30
C MET A 90 -2.49 0.14 8.33
N ASN A 91 -2.69 -0.47 9.50
CA ASN A 91 -3.51 0.14 10.55
C ASN A 91 -2.92 1.46 11.07
N GLU A 92 -1.60 1.57 11.20
CA GLU A 92 -0.94 2.82 11.59
C GLU A 92 -1.16 3.93 10.56
N ALA A 93 -0.93 3.63 9.28
CA ALA A 93 -1.04 4.61 8.20
C ALA A 93 -2.47 5.11 7.97
N TYR A 94 -3.47 4.27 8.23
CA TYR A 94 -4.88 4.57 7.94
C TYR A 94 -5.72 4.98 9.16
N ALA A 95 -5.20 4.80 10.38
CA ALA A 95 -5.89 5.19 11.62
C ALA A 95 -6.34 6.67 11.64
N PRO A 96 -5.58 7.67 11.14
CA PRO A 96 -6.03 9.06 11.12
C PRO A 96 -7.28 9.31 10.26
N TYR A 97 -7.67 8.35 9.43
CA TYR A 97 -8.81 8.43 8.52
C TYR A 97 -9.97 7.51 8.93
N ASP A 98 -9.97 7.03 10.18
CA ASP A 98 -10.98 6.09 10.72
C ASP A 98 -11.13 4.80 9.88
N ILE A 99 -10.03 4.37 9.25
CA ILE A 99 -9.95 3.11 8.51
C ILE A 99 -9.05 2.14 9.29
N SER A 100 -9.56 0.93 9.48
CA SER A 100 -8.89 -0.18 10.15
C SER A 100 -8.93 -1.44 9.30
N PHE A 101 -7.99 -2.34 9.57
CA PHE A 101 -7.83 -3.61 8.87
C PHE A 101 -7.78 -4.76 9.87
N THR A 102 -8.62 -5.78 9.65
CA THR A 102 -8.67 -7.01 10.44
C THR A 102 -8.19 -8.19 9.60
N GLN A 103 -7.22 -8.97 10.08
CA GLN A 103 -6.82 -10.18 9.36
C GLN A 103 -7.93 -11.25 9.46
N ALA A 104 -8.52 -11.61 8.32
CA ALA A 104 -9.52 -12.68 8.22
C ALA A 104 -8.94 -14.01 7.72
N GLY A 105 -7.78 -14.00 7.08
CA GLY A 105 -7.08 -15.22 6.69
C GLY A 105 -5.73 -14.98 6.07
N ALA A 106 -4.95 -16.06 5.95
CA ALA A 106 -3.73 -16.09 5.18
C ALA A 106 -3.54 -17.47 4.55
N ASP A 107 -3.00 -17.53 3.34
CA ASP A 107 -2.57 -18.75 2.68
C ASP A 107 -1.22 -18.57 2.00
N TRP A 108 -0.53 -19.70 1.80
CA TRP A 108 0.77 -19.77 1.16
C TRP A 108 0.67 -20.71 -0.02
N THR A 109 1.05 -20.24 -1.20
CA THR A 109 1.10 -21.05 -2.42
C THR A 109 2.49 -20.98 -3.02
N VAL A 110 3.14 -22.13 -3.16
CA VAL A 110 4.39 -22.26 -3.90
C VAL A 110 4.06 -22.51 -5.37
N ASN A 111 4.16 -21.46 -6.18
CA ASN A 111 3.94 -21.50 -7.62
C ASN A 111 4.79 -20.40 -8.27
N SER A 112 5.88 -20.79 -8.92
CA SER A 112 6.83 -19.86 -9.54
C SER A 112 6.23 -19.06 -10.70
N GLY A 113 5.24 -19.60 -11.40
CA GLY A 113 4.52 -18.88 -12.45
C GLY A 113 3.71 -17.72 -11.88
N TRP A 114 2.94 -17.97 -10.82
CA TRP A 114 2.14 -16.95 -10.16
C TRP A 114 2.99 -15.93 -9.41
N ALA A 115 4.08 -16.37 -8.75
CA ALA A 115 5.03 -15.48 -8.09
C ALA A 115 5.78 -14.54 -9.07
N ALA A 116 5.72 -14.83 -10.37
CA ALA A 116 6.29 -14.00 -11.44
C ALA A 116 5.19 -13.31 -12.28
N ASP A 117 4.01 -13.07 -11.70
CA ASP A 117 2.85 -12.43 -12.34
C ASP A 117 2.27 -13.17 -13.57
N GLY A 118 2.61 -14.45 -13.73
CA GLY A 118 2.06 -15.31 -14.77
C GLY A 118 0.61 -15.69 -14.49
N SER A 119 -0.24 -15.65 -15.51
CA SER A 119 -1.66 -16.06 -15.43
C SER A 119 -2.47 -15.35 -14.32
N GLU A 120 -2.15 -14.07 -14.07
CA GLU A 120 -2.69 -13.24 -12.99
C GLU A 120 -4.21 -13.35 -12.81
N LEU A 121 -4.99 -13.26 -13.89
CA LEU A 121 -6.45 -13.31 -13.80
C LEU A 121 -6.96 -14.67 -13.30
N THR A 122 -6.32 -15.76 -13.71
CA THR A 122 -6.66 -17.12 -13.23
C THR A 122 -6.30 -17.27 -11.76
N MET A 123 -5.11 -16.83 -11.38
CA MET A 123 -4.64 -16.80 -9.98
C MET A 123 -5.61 -16.02 -9.08
N LYS A 124 -5.94 -14.77 -9.45
CA LYS A 124 -6.86 -13.92 -8.68
C LYS A 124 -8.24 -14.55 -8.52
N ARG A 125 -8.78 -15.16 -9.58
CA ARG A 125 -10.07 -15.87 -9.50
C ARG A 125 -10.04 -17.06 -8.56
N GLN A 126 -8.93 -17.81 -8.54
CA GLN A 126 -8.80 -19.01 -7.71
C GLN A 126 -8.57 -18.69 -6.23
N LEU A 127 -7.81 -17.63 -5.96
CA LEU A 127 -7.41 -17.31 -4.58
C LEU A 127 -8.40 -16.38 -3.88
N ARG A 128 -9.23 -15.62 -4.63
CA ARG A 128 -10.14 -14.65 -4.04
C ARG A 128 -11.04 -15.26 -2.97
N LYS A 129 -11.02 -14.64 -1.79
CA LYS A 129 -11.83 -14.94 -0.62
C LYS A 129 -12.68 -13.73 -0.21
N GLY A 130 -13.74 -14.03 0.53
CA GLY A 130 -14.66 -13.04 1.07
C GLY A 130 -15.61 -12.47 0.02
N THR A 131 -16.11 -11.28 0.33
CA THR A 131 -17.11 -10.50 -0.39
C THR A 131 -16.47 -9.30 -1.08
N TYR A 132 -17.29 -8.42 -1.66
CA TYR A 132 -16.82 -7.16 -2.21
C TYR A 132 -16.35 -6.14 -1.16
N ALA A 133 -16.63 -6.38 0.13
CA ALA A 133 -16.17 -5.53 1.23
C ALA A 133 -14.77 -5.93 1.76
N ASP A 134 -14.20 -7.05 1.29
CA ASP A 134 -12.96 -7.62 1.82
C ASP A 134 -11.77 -7.40 0.87
N LEU A 135 -10.62 -7.08 1.44
CA LEU A 135 -9.36 -6.90 0.73
C LEU A 135 -8.65 -8.25 0.57
N ASN A 136 -8.23 -8.55 -0.66
CA ASN A 136 -7.36 -9.69 -0.97
C ASN A 136 -5.99 -9.10 -1.33
N LEU A 137 -4.98 -9.43 -0.53
CA LEU A 137 -3.64 -8.85 -0.59
C LEU A 137 -2.58 -9.90 -0.88
#